data_AF-A0A958GA06-F1
#
_entry.id   AF-A0A958GA06-F1
#
_cell.length_a   1.000
_cell.length_b   1.000
_cell.length_c   1.000
_cell.angle_alpha   90.00
_cell.angle_beta   90.00
_cell.angle_gamma   90.00
#
_symmetry.space_group_name_H-M   'P 1'
#
loop_
_entity.id
_entity.type
_entity.pdbx_description
1 polymer ?
#
loop_
_entity_poly.entity_id
_entity_poly.type
_entity_poly.pdbx_seq_one_letter_code
_entity_poly.pdbx_strand_id
1 'polypeptide(L)'
;RSYKDKDGNWQEETDWHRIVLWRRQAEVAKEYARKGSRVYVEGRLQTRSWEDQNGQKRYTTEVVGFDFQLLDSQGGGMSSGMSDDSPAEMTPPADMDVSPDDVPF
;
A
#
# COMPACT_ATOMS: atom_id res chain seq x y z
N ARG A 1 -13.54 6.16 3.14
CA ARG A 1 -13.68 7.50 2.51
C ARG A 1 -13.69 8.56 3.61
N SER A 2 -13.19 9.77 3.36
CA SER A 2 -13.31 10.90 4.31
C SER A 2 -14.35 11.90 3.79
N TYR A 3 -15.27 12.34 4.65
CA TYR A 3 -16.30 13.31 4.31
C TYR A 3 -16.48 14.33 5.44
N LYS A 4 -17.00 15.52 5.10
CA LYS A 4 -17.30 16.56 6.07
C LYS A 4 -18.77 16.45 6.51
N ASP A 5 -19.03 16.34 7.80
CA ASP A 5 -20.39 16.30 8.34
C ASP A 5 -21.06 17.69 8.33
N LYS A 6 -22.32 17.74 8.75
CA LYS A 6 -23.12 18.97 8.76
C LYS A 6 -22.60 20.01 9.76
N ASP A 7 -21.90 19.56 10.80
CA ASP A 7 -21.30 20.41 11.84
C ASP A 7 -19.89 20.88 11.47
N GLY A 8 -19.39 20.42 10.32
CA GLY A 8 -18.14 20.84 9.72
C GLY A 8 -16.92 20.03 10.15
N ASN A 9 -17.11 18.90 10.84
CA ASN A 9 -16.02 18.01 11.24
C ASN A 9 -15.71 16.99 10.14
N TRP A 10 -14.44 16.59 10.04
CA TRP A 10 -14.02 15.51 9.15
C TRP A 10 -14.32 14.16 9.79
N GLN A 11 -15.01 13.29 9.05
CA GLN A 11 -15.37 11.94 9.46
C GLN A 11 -14.73 10.93 8.51
N GLU A 12 -14.23 9.83 9.07
CA GLU A 12 -13.70 8.70 8.31
C GLU A 12 -14.68 7.53 8.34
N GLU A 13 -15.06 7.04 7.15
CA GLU A 13 -15.92 5.88 6.98
C GLU A 13 -15.12 4.72 6.37
N THR A 14 -15.11 3.60 7.09
CA THR A 14 -14.42 2.37 6.69
C THR A 14 -15.43 1.27 6.42
N ASP A 15 -15.47 0.83 5.17
CA ASP A 15 -16.34 -0.25 4.73
C ASP A 15 -15.57 -1.57 4.63
N TRP A 16 -16.16 -2.64 5.19
CA TRP A 16 -15.58 -3.98 5.16
C TRP A 16 -16.33 -4.86 4.18
N HIS A 17 -15.64 -5.30 3.13
CA HIS A 17 -16.21 -6.13 2.08
C HIS A 17 -15.71 -7.56 2.19
N ARG A 18 -16.63 -8.53 2.04
CA ARG A 18 -16.26 -9.95 1.95
C ARG A 18 -16.09 -10.34 0.48
N ILE A 19 -14.86 -10.65 0.10
CA ILE A 19 -14.50 -11.06 -1.26
C ILE A 19 -14.32 -12.57 -1.30
N VAL A 20 -14.90 -13.22 -2.32
CA VAL A 20 -14.76 -14.65 -2.58
C VAL A 20 -14.10 -14.85 -3.94
N LEU A 21 -12.90 -15.42 -3.94
CA LEU A 21 -12.12 -15.74 -5.14
C LEU A 21 -12.06 -17.26 -5.33
N TRP A 22 -12.02 -17.70 -6.58
CA TRP A 22 -11.96 -19.11 -6.97
C TRP A 22 -10.85 -19.36 -7.98
N ARG A 23 -10.49 -20.63 -8.19
CA ARG A 23 -9.55 -21.07 -9.24
C ARG A 23 -8.23 -20.26 -9.21
N ARG A 24 -7.72 -19.86 -10.38
CA ARG A 24 -6.45 -19.14 -10.53
C ARG A 24 -6.37 -17.86 -9.70
N GLN A 25 -7.46 -17.12 -9.56
CA GLN A 25 -7.49 -15.88 -8.77
C GLN A 25 -7.23 -16.17 -7.28
N ALA A 26 -7.75 -17.28 -6.76
CA ALA A 26 -7.49 -17.70 -5.38
C ALA A 26 -6.03 -18.14 -5.18
N GLU A 27 -5.42 -18.79 -6.18
CA GLU A 27 -4.01 -19.19 -6.13
C GLU A 27 -3.09 -17.97 -6.08
N VAL A 28 -3.30 -16.99 -6.95
CA VAL A 28 -2.53 -15.73 -6.96
C VAL A 28 -2.70 -14.98 -5.64
N ALA A 29 -3.93 -14.85 -5.13
CA ALA A 29 -4.18 -14.19 -3.86
C ALA A 29 -3.48 -14.92 -2.69
N LYS A 30 -3.50 -16.26 -2.67
CA LYS A 30 -2.81 -17.05 -1.65
C LYS A 30 -1.29 -16.83 -1.67
N GLU A 31 -0.72 -16.84 -2.87
CA GLU A 31 0.73 -16.74 -3.04
C GLU A 31 1.24 -15.34 -2.71
N TYR A 32 0.56 -14.30 -3.20
CA TYR A 32 1.09 -12.93 -3.21
C TYR A 32 0.34 -11.95 -2.31
N ALA A 33 -0.95 -12.14 -2.01
CA ALA A 33 -1.65 -11.22 -1.12
C ALA A 33 -1.28 -11.48 0.34
N ARG A 34 -1.04 -10.38 1.08
CA ARG A 34 -0.74 -10.38 2.52
C ARG A 34 -1.63 -9.37 3.23
N LYS A 35 -1.64 -9.41 4.56
CA LYS A 35 -2.36 -8.41 5.36
C LYS A 35 -1.82 -7.03 5.02
N GLY A 36 -2.71 -6.10 4.66
CA GLY A 36 -2.36 -4.73 4.27
C GLY A 36 -2.08 -4.55 2.78
N SER A 37 -2.06 -5.63 1.98
CA SER A 37 -1.91 -5.51 0.53
C SER A 37 -3.05 -4.70 -0.07
N ARG A 38 -2.69 -3.77 -0.98
CA ARG A 38 -3.68 -3.05 -1.78
C ARG A 38 -4.03 -3.89 -2.98
N VAL A 39 -5.33 -4.04 -3.23
CA VAL A 39 -5.85 -4.91 -4.28
C VAL A 39 -6.94 -4.22 -5.07
N TYR A 40 -7.00 -4.52 -6.36
CA TYR A 40 -8.15 -4.29 -7.21
C TYR A 40 -8.92 -5.60 -7.37
N VAL A 41 -10.25 -5.52 -7.27
CA VAL A 41 -11.15 -6.66 -7.41
C VAL A 41 -12.33 -6.24 -8.27
N GLU A 42 -12.60 -7.01 -9.33
CA GLU A 42 -13.83 -6.91 -10.10
C GLU A 42 -14.67 -8.18 -9.91
N GLY A 43 -15.97 -8.01 -9.71
CA GLY A 43 -16.84 -9.11 -9.35
C GLY A 43 -18.32 -8.76 -9.44
N ARG A 44 -19.15 -9.72 -9.03
CA ARG A 44 -20.60 -9.52 -8.88
C ARG A 44 -21.00 -9.60 -7.42
N LEU A 45 -22.04 -8.85 -7.05
CA LEU A 45 -22.67 -8.99 -5.75
C LEU A 45 -23.53 -10.26 -5.71
N GLN A 46 -23.34 -11.06 -4.67
CA GLN A 46 -24.14 -12.25 -4.42
C GLN A 46 -24.58 -12.27 -2.96
N THR A 47 -25.89 -12.33 -2.75
CA THR A 47 -26.47 -12.51 -1.41
C THR A 47 -26.81 -13.97 -1.22
N ARG A 48 -26.23 -14.61 -0.20
CA ARG A 48 -26.58 -15.98 0.19
C ARG A 48 -27.27 -16.00 1.54
N SER A 49 -28.16 -16.96 1.74
CA SER A 49 -28.74 -17.26 3.04
C SER A 49 -28.15 -18.53 3.63
N TRP A 50 -27.89 -18.53 4.92
CA TRP A 50 -27.44 -19.69 5.68
C TRP A 50 -28.17 -19.75 7.03
N GLU A 51 -28.22 -20.92 7.64
CA GLU A 51 -28.85 -21.14 8.94
C GLU A 51 -27.77 -21.16 10.03
N ASP A 52 -27.96 -20.38 11.09
CA ASP A 52 -27.05 -20.40 12.23
C ASP A 52 -27.32 -21.58 13.18
N GLN A 53 -26.47 -21.73 14.21
CA GLN A 53 -26.58 -22.83 15.17
C GLN A 53 -27.89 -22.81 15.98
N ASN A 54 -28.61 -21.68 15.98
CA ASN A 54 -29.89 -21.50 16.67
C ASN A 54 -31.08 -21.67 15.71
N GLY A 55 -30.85 -22.09 14.46
CA GLY A 55 -31.88 -22.26 13.44
C GLY A 55 -32.34 -20.97 12.77
N GLN A 56 -31.65 -19.84 12.99
CA GLN A 56 -32.05 -18.56 12.39
C GLN A 56 -31.44 -18.37 11.01
N LYS A 57 -32.28 -17.95 10.05
CA LYS A 57 -31.83 -17.61 8.69
C LYS A 57 -31.08 -16.28 8.69
N ARG A 58 -29.82 -16.29 8.28
CA ARG A 58 -28.94 -15.12 8.16
C ARG A 58 -28.63 -14.87 6.68
N TYR A 59 -28.45 -13.61 6.31
CA TYR A 59 -28.07 -13.20 4.97
C TYR A 59 -26.68 -12.60 4.97
N THR A 60 -25.90 -12.88 3.93
CA THR A 60 -24.57 -12.29 3.76
C THR A 60 -24.40 -11.90 2.30
N THR A 61 -24.07 -10.64 2.08
CA THR A 61 -23.72 -10.11 0.76
C THR A 61 -22.21 -10.22 0.58
N GLU A 62 -21.79 -10.86 -0.50
CA GLU A 62 -20.40 -11.13 -0.83
C GLU A 62 -20.11 -10.63 -2.24
N VAL A 63 -18.86 -10.23 -2.51
CA VAL A 63 -18.39 -9.96 -3.87
C VAL A 63 -17.72 -11.23 -4.39
N VAL A 64 -18.32 -11.87 -5.39
CA VAL A 64 -17.70 -13.00 -6.09
C VAL A 64 -16.80 -12.43 -7.19
N GLY A 65 -15.50 -12.44 -6.94
CA GLY A 65 -14.51 -11.84 -7.83
C GLY A 65 -14.15 -12.75 -9.00
N PHE A 66 -14.11 -12.17 -10.20
CA PHE A 66 -13.63 -12.84 -11.41
C PHE A 66 -12.32 -12.23 -11.94
N ASP A 67 -12.00 -10.98 -11.58
CA ASP A 67 -10.67 -10.40 -11.78
C ASP A 67 -10.06 -9.92 -10.45
N PHE A 68 -8.74 -10.08 -10.33
CA PHE A 68 -7.97 -9.77 -9.13
C PHE A 68 -6.58 -9.29 -9.52
N GLN A 69 -6.19 -8.12 -9.01
CA GLN A 69 -4.87 -7.54 -9.25
C GLN A 69 -4.29 -6.97 -7.96
N LEU A 70 -2.99 -7.20 -7.74
CA LEU A 70 -2.25 -6.55 -6.67
C LEU A 70 -1.83 -5.16 -7.13
N LEU A 71 -2.01 -4.18 -6.24
CA LEU A 71 -1.65 -2.79 -6.47
C LEU A 71 -0.42 -2.38 -5.66
N ASP A 72 0.17 -3.31 -4.92
CA ASP A 72 1.42 -3.07 -4.23
C ASP A 72 2.51 -2.87 -5.28
N SER A 73 3.22 -1.74 -5.22
CA SER A 73 4.28 -1.40 -6.15
C SER A 73 5.38 -2.47 -6.07
N GLN A 74 5.63 -3.18 -7.17
CA GLN A 74 6.86 -3.93 -7.38
C GLN A 74 8.02 -2.93 -7.53
N GLY A 75 8.39 -2.29 -6.41
CA GLY A 75 9.24 -1.11 -6.36
C GLY A 75 9.65 -0.68 -4.95
N GLY A 76 9.37 -1.50 -3.93
CA GLY A 76 10.08 -1.42 -2.65
C GLY A 76 11.44 -2.10 -2.79
N GLY A 77 12.32 -1.49 -3.60
CA GLY A 77 13.70 -1.93 -3.71
C GLY A 77 14.28 -2.06 -2.30
N MET A 78 14.90 -3.22 -2.06
CA MET A 78 15.81 -3.48 -0.98
C MET A 78 16.81 -2.31 -0.87
N SER A 79 16.52 -1.31 -0.03
CA SER A 79 17.55 -0.39 0.43
C SER A 79 18.31 -1.16 1.50
N SER A 80 19.13 -2.10 1.03
CA SER A 80 20.23 -2.65 1.80
C SER A 80 21.01 -1.46 2.33
N GLY A 81 21.04 -1.32 3.66
CA GLY A 81 21.77 -0.27 4.32
C GLY A 81 23.21 -0.23 3.83
N MET A 82 23.53 0.78 3.03
CA MET A 82 24.90 1.19 2.80
C MET A 82 25.25 2.11 3.97
N SER A 83 25.59 1.49 5.09
CA SER A 83 26.43 2.13 6.12
C SER A 83 27.83 2.27 5.51
N ASP A 84 28.04 3.30 4.70
CA ASP A 84 29.40 3.75 4.42
C ASP A 84 29.81 4.66 5.59
N ASP A 85 30.41 4.00 6.58
CA ASP A 85 31.23 4.61 7.61
C ASP A 85 32.46 5.21 6.93
N SER A 86 32.46 6.53 6.76
CA SER A 86 33.66 7.28 6.39
C SER A 86 33.86 8.41 7.41
N PRO A 87 35.02 8.44 8.12
CA PRO A 87 35.25 9.25 9.30
C PRO A 87 35.42 10.74 8.98
N ALA A 88 34.99 11.57 9.94
CA ALA A 88 35.24 13.00 9.97
C ALA A 88 36.75 13.29 10.13
N GLU A 89 37.34 14.03 9.20
CA GLU A 89 38.59 14.75 9.44
C GLU A 89 38.56 16.19 8.88
N MET A 90 38.66 17.11 9.83
CA MET A 90 39.43 18.37 9.84
C MET A 90 39.27 19.38 8.70
N THR A 91 38.66 20.52 9.08
CA THR A 91 38.91 21.83 8.48
C THR A 91 40.38 22.25 8.59
N PRO A 92 40.99 22.79 7.52
CA PRO A 92 42.12 23.71 7.61
C PRO A 92 41.70 25.18 7.35
N PRO A 93 42.54 26.15 7.73
CA PRO A 93 42.16 27.56 7.90
C PRO A 93 42.28 28.44 6.64
N ALA A 94 41.72 29.64 6.80
CA ALA A 94 41.73 30.89 6.02
C ALA A 94 42.73 31.11 4.86
N ASP A 95 42.21 31.87 3.89
CA ASP A 95 42.88 32.76 2.91
C ASP A 95 43.74 32.12 1.80
N MET A 96 43.13 31.94 0.63
CA MET A 96 43.83 32.05 -0.66
C MET A 96 43.03 32.95 -1.59
N ASP A 97 43.46 34.21 -1.66
CA ASP A 97 43.09 35.20 -2.67
C ASP A 97 43.56 34.68 -4.04
N VAL A 98 42.64 34.14 -4.84
CA VAL A 98 42.91 33.77 -6.23
C VAL A 98 42.70 35.03 -7.06
N SER A 99 43.77 35.76 -7.34
CA SER A 99 43.78 36.85 -8.31
C SER A 99 43.42 36.31 -9.71
N PRO A 100 42.55 36.99 -10.49
CA PRO A 100 42.03 36.48 -11.77
C PRO A 100 43.04 36.41 -12.94
N ASP A 101 44.33 36.62 -12.68
CA ASP A 101 45.39 36.70 -13.69
C ASP A 101 46.17 35.39 -13.90
N ASP A 102 45.81 34.29 -13.23
CA ASP A 102 46.55 33.00 -13.31
C ASP A 102 45.70 31.82 -13.84
N VAL A 103 44.74 32.11 -14.72
CA VAL A 103 44.03 31.09 -15.51
C VAL A 103 44.65 30.94 -16.90
N PRO A 104 45.37 29.85 -17.20
CA PRO A 104 45.82 29.57 -18.56
C PRO A 104 44.65 29.15 -19.46
N PHE A 105 44.70 29.63 -20.72
CA PHE A 105 43.71 29.39 -21.80
C PHE A 105 43.52 27.91 -22.15
#